data_AF-A0A359C804-F1
#
_entry.id   AF-A0A359C804-F1
#
_cell.length_a   1.000
_cell.length_b   1.000
_cell.length_c   1.000
_cell.angle_alpha   90.00
_cell.angle_beta   90.00
_cell.angle_gamma   90.00
#
_symmetry.space_group_name_H-M   'P 1'
#
loop_
_entity.id
_entity.type
_entity.pdbx_description
1 polymer ?
#
loop_
_entity_poly.entity_id
_entity_poly.type
_entity_poly.pdbx_seq_one_letter_code
_entity_poly.pdbx_strand_id
1 'polypeptide(L)'
;MDKPDTNYLSKILRKRIATLGYSSLRKFTEDRKDFRYSYELLRQVVYGGRIPRAETLLNILQAFRFSPSQVHKVMEFHFGGYPERRAPSPDIAPGNLEAGGKTEAAPSERKETKAVGSRAHPTDTTGAQTGLLADVPEEIASSLQQSLPKIPLEGNDDFWEMARALALQAERKISRIARREADQPLLFEKEPEAIYQFLVRRGKVPSYMSRGETSPLAFVEEIDYRDRCRGALLGAAVGEVLGRAAQGLSPRDVRELFGGIDRESMPAARGGPGHDHAPPASLLLSRALLALRRLDPEEIASVYAGSRRLPGSGHHAEFVRNLVDRRFPWFEAGASVPETAPAARIAPLALLHAGNFRRLKLEAGIEGAITHPHAGAVAGAIAQAVAVARLLHTPAGSLDVLGFARGLSHAVSGMEADRSSRGRGGRPVPTLWRKLGTELTALLLRRAEMEDVREALGNGALVSEGVPFAWACFLRYPDDYAAAVLAAVNLGNEADANGAMVGSLAGGYVGAGGIPEAFLGGLPWREELEASADGLLAFARRDS
;
A
#
# COMPACT_ATOMS: atom_id res chain seq x y z
N MET A 1 -32.43 -27.39 -0.99
CA MET A 1 -31.65 -27.21 0.25
C MET A 1 -30.32 -26.60 -0.15
N ASP A 2 -30.27 -25.28 -0.21
CA ASP A 2 -29.06 -24.55 -0.57
C ASP A 2 -28.04 -24.65 0.57
N LYS A 3 -26.80 -25.06 0.25
CA LYS A 3 -25.70 -25.04 1.21
C LYS A 3 -25.43 -23.59 1.59
N PRO A 4 -25.39 -23.22 2.88
CA PRO A 4 -25.03 -21.87 3.28
C PRO A 4 -23.62 -21.54 2.79
N ASP A 5 -23.49 -20.41 2.09
CA ASP A 5 -22.24 -19.90 1.55
C ASP A 5 -21.17 -19.81 2.65
N THR A 6 -20.08 -20.52 2.44
CA THR A 6 -19.02 -20.71 3.45
C THR A 6 -18.11 -19.49 3.44
N ASN A 7 -18.16 -18.65 4.48
CA ASN A 7 -17.30 -17.46 4.59
C ASN A 7 -15.80 -17.81 4.73
N TYR A 8 -14.92 -16.82 4.50
CA TYR A 8 -13.46 -16.97 4.50
C TYR A 8 -12.92 -17.71 5.74
N LEU A 9 -13.37 -17.32 6.93
CA LEU A 9 -12.99 -17.97 8.20
C LEU A 9 -13.40 -19.45 8.25
N SER A 10 -14.63 -19.76 7.84
CA SER A 10 -15.16 -21.12 7.78
C SER A 10 -14.36 -22.00 6.81
N LYS A 11 -13.96 -21.47 5.64
CA LYS A 11 -13.09 -22.20 4.69
C LYS A 11 -11.73 -22.53 5.31
N ILE A 12 -11.07 -21.55 5.92
CA ILE A 12 -9.75 -21.72 6.53
C ILE A 12 -9.80 -22.72 7.69
N LEU A 13 -10.80 -22.62 8.56
CA LEU A 13 -10.93 -23.53 9.71
C LEU A 13 -11.28 -24.96 9.28
N ARG A 14 -12.17 -25.14 8.30
CA ARG A 14 -12.49 -26.47 7.76
C ARG A 14 -11.27 -27.13 7.15
N LYS A 15 -10.50 -26.39 6.36
CA LYS A 15 -9.28 -26.90 5.73
C LYS A 15 -8.23 -27.22 6.78
N ARG A 16 -8.08 -26.39 7.81
CA ARG A 16 -7.12 -26.64 8.91
C ARG A 16 -7.44 -27.90 9.71
N ILE A 17 -8.70 -28.25 9.92
CA ILE A 17 -9.08 -29.52 10.59
C ILE A 17 -8.54 -30.72 9.81
N ALA A 18 -8.68 -30.70 8.48
CA ALA A 18 -8.14 -31.74 7.61
C ALA A 18 -6.60 -31.76 7.64
N THR A 19 -5.95 -30.60 7.56
CA THR A 19 -4.47 -30.49 7.62
C THR A 19 -3.89 -30.98 8.94
N LEU A 20 -4.63 -30.83 10.05
CA LEU A 20 -4.23 -31.33 11.36
C LEU A 20 -4.45 -32.85 11.54
N GLY A 21 -4.96 -33.54 10.51
CA GLY A 21 -5.16 -35.00 10.53
C GLY A 21 -6.46 -35.46 11.18
N TYR A 22 -7.42 -34.56 11.40
CA TYR A 22 -8.71 -34.90 11.99
C TYR A 22 -9.75 -35.22 10.91
N SER A 23 -10.47 -36.33 11.08
CA SER A 23 -11.54 -36.74 10.17
C SER A 23 -12.81 -35.91 10.29
N SER A 24 -12.98 -35.18 11.40
CA SER A 24 -14.11 -34.27 11.62
C SER A 24 -13.80 -33.27 12.73
N LEU A 25 -14.56 -32.16 12.77
CA LEU A 25 -14.53 -31.23 13.90
C LEU A 25 -14.86 -31.92 15.23
N ARG A 26 -15.73 -32.93 15.21
CA ARG A 26 -16.13 -33.67 16.40
C ARG A 26 -14.94 -34.43 17.00
N LYS A 27 -14.16 -35.10 16.14
CA LYS A 27 -12.92 -35.77 16.56
C LYS A 27 -11.89 -34.76 17.09
N PHE A 28 -11.75 -33.61 16.44
CA PHE A 28 -10.90 -32.52 16.92
C PHE A 28 -11.30 -32.05 18.33
N THR A 29 -12.60 -31.87 18.60
CA THR A 29 -13.09 -31.45 19.93
C THR A 29 -12.95 -32.53 21.01
N GLU A 30 -13.08 -33.81 20.62
CA GLU A 30 -12.91 -34.94 21.54
C GLU A 30 -11.44 -35.12 21.96
N ASP A 31 -10.51 -34.93 21.02
CA ASP A 31 -9.07 -35.07 21.23
C ASP A 31 -8.45 -33.83 21.93
N ARG A 32 -9.08 -32.66 21.81
CA ARG A 32 -8.63 -31.38 22.42
C ARG A 32 -9.49 -30.97 23.61
N LYS A 33 -9.43 -31.76 24.70
CA LYS A 33 -10.12 -31.46 25.97
C LYS A 33 -9.58 -30.19 26.67
N ASP A 34 -8.43 -29.68 26.26
CA ASP A 34 -7.87 -28.39 26.67
C ASP A 34 -8.66 -27.20 26.12
N PHE A 35 -9.53 -27.43 25.14
CA PHE A 35 -10.22 -26.39 24.41
C PHE A 35 -11.52 -25.97 25.11
N ARG A 36 -11.54 -24.73 25.65
CA ARG A 36 -12.60 -24.20 26.53
C ARG A 36 -13.96 -23.91 25.85
N TYR A 37 -14.14 -24.25 24.58
CA TYR A 37 -15.33 -23.89 23.82
C TYR A 37 -16.15 -25.11 23.41
N SER A 38 -17.48 -24.98 23.48
CA SER A 38 -18.38 -26.06 23.14
C SER A 38 -18.28 -26.45 21.66
N TYR A 39 -18.55 -27.73 21.36
CA TYR A 39 -18.64 -28.22 20.00
C TYR A 39 -19.61 -27.39 19.15
N GLU A 40 -20.74 -26.96 19.70
CA GLU A 40 -21.74 -26.18 18.95
C GLU A 40 -21.24 -24.78 18.60
N LEU A 41 -20.48 -24.12 19.49
CA LEU A 41 -19.84 -22.85 19.17
C LEU A 41 -18.82 -23.03 18.04
N LEU A 42 -17.97 -24.05 18.15
CA LEU A 42 -17.02 -24.38 17.09
C LEU A 42 -17.73 -24.72 15.78
N ARG A 43 -18.83 -25.47 15.83
CA ARG A 43 -19.64 -25.83 14.65
C ARG A 43 -20.20 -24.58 13.98
N GLN A 44 -20.67 -23.60 14.76
CA GLN A 44 -21.15 -22.32 14.23
C GLN A 44 -20.03 -21.48 13.59
N VAL A 45 -18.82 -21.50 14.15
CA VAL A 45 -17.69 -20.75 13.57
C VAL A 45 -17.11 -21.46 12.34
N VAL A 46 -16.82 -22.76 12.45
CA VAL A 46 -16.18 -23.60 11.44
C VAL A 46 -17.11 -23.96 10.30
N TYR A 47 -18.39 -24.23 10.56
CA TYR A 47 -19.33 -24.60 9.52
C TYR A 47 -20.36 -23.52 9.25
N GLY A 48 -20.88 -22.86 10.30
CA GLY A 48 -21.87 -21.80 10.17
C GLY A 48 -21.32 -20.44 9.73
N GLY A 49 -20.00 -20.25 9.68
CA GLY A 49 -19.39 -18.97 9.31
C GLY A 49 -19.67 -17.84 10.30
N ARG A 50 -20.05 -18.13 11.55
CA ARG A 50 -20.23 -17.10 12.56
C ARG A 50 -18.87 -16.54 12.97
N ILE A 51 -18.66 -15.23 12.83
CA ILE A 51 -17.47 -14.57 13.37
C ILE A 51 -17.72 -14.33 14.88
N PRO A 52 -16.97 -14.97 15.78
CA PRO A 52 -17.16 -14.79 17.22
C PRO A 52 -16.45 -13.51 17.69
N ARG A 53 -16.47 -13.19 18.99
CA ARG A 53 -15.70 -12.05 19.53
C ARG A 53 -14.20 -12.24 19.26
N ALA A 54 -13.45 -11.14 19.17
CA ALA A 54 -12.02 -11.13 18.85
C ALA A 54 -11.20 -12.09 19.75
N GLU A 55 -11.41 -12.06 21.05
CA GLU A 55 -10.75 -12.97 22.01
C GLU A 55 -11.09 -14.45 21.75
N THR A 56 -12.36 -14.73 21.44
CA THR A 56 -12.83 -16.08 21.10
C THR A 56 -12.20 -16.56 19.81
N LEU A 57 -12.13 -15.70 18.79
CA LEU A 57 -11.49 -16.05 17.52
C LEU A 57 -10.00 -16.31 17.73
N LEU A 58 -9.31 -15.45 18.46
CA LEU A 58 -7.90 -15.61 18.80
C LEU A 58 -7.62 -16.97 19.44
N ASN A 59 -8.42 -17.34 20.45
CA ASN A 59 -8.28 -18.63 21.13
C ASN A 59 -8.57 -19.82 20.20
N ILE A 60 -9.58 -19.70 19.32
CA ILE A 60 -9.87 -20.71 18.29
C ILE A 60 -8.66 -20.90 17.36
N LEU A 61 -8.10 -19.81 16.84
CA LEU A 61 -6.95 -19.86 15.94
C LEU A 61 -5.71 -20.44 16.64
N GLN A 62 -5.46 -20.08 17.90
CA GLN A 62 -4.37 -20.67 18.68
C GLN A 62 -4.55 -22.17 18.89
N ALA A 63 -5.77 -22.62 19.19
CA ALA A 63 -6.04 -24.05 19.38
C ALA A 63 -5.94 -24.85 18.08
N PHE A 64 -6.31 -24.24 16.95
CA PHE A 64 -6.12 -24.81 15.62
C PHE A 64 -4.65 -24.68 15.14
N ARG A 65 -3.74 -24.30 16.05
CA ARG A 65 -2.30 -24.23 15.85
C ARG A 65 -1.91 -23.36 14.66
N PHE A 66 -2.60 -22.23 14.48
CA PHE A 66 -2.15 -21.21 13.54
C PHE A 66 -0.88 -20.55 14.10
N SER A 67 0.09 -20.25 13.24
CA SER A 67 1.32 -19.53 13.65
C SER A 67 0.99 -18.07 14.02
N PRO A 68 1.85 -17.37 14.79
CA PRO A 68 1.58 -15.99 15.21
C PRO A 68 1.29 -15.03 14.05
N SER A 69 1.94 -15.20 12.90
CA SER A 69 1.70 -14.41 11.69
C SER A 69 0.33 -14.70 11.07
N GLN A 70 -0.06 -15.97 11.01
CA GLN A 70 -1.37 -16.38 10.51
C GLN A 70 -2.50 -15.87 11.41
N VAL A 71 -2.32 -15.97 12.74
CA VAL A 71 -3.25 -15.41 13.72
C VAL A 71 -3.40 -13.91 13.51
N HIS A 72 -2.28 -13.18 13.40
CA HIS A 72 -2.32 -11.73 13.19
C HIS A 72 -3.15 -11.34 11.97
N LYS A 73 -2.95 -12.03 10.84
CA LYS A 73 -3.70 -11.71 9.61
C LYS A 73 -5.19 -12.00 9.70
N VAL A 74 -5.57 -13.14 10.28
CA VAL A 74 -6.99 -13.45 10.44
C VAL A 74 -7.64 -12.45 11.41
N MET A 75 -6.91 -12.02 12.44
CA MET A 75 -7.37 -11.00 13.39
C MET A 75 -7.45 -9.60 12.76
N GLU A 76 -6.44 -9.20 11.98
CA GLU A 76 -6.42 -7.95 11.22
C GLU A 76 -7.57 -7.89 10.20
N PHE A 77 -7.80 -9.00 9.49
CA PHE A 77 -8.85 -9.12 8.50
C PHE A 77 -10.25 -8.94 9.10
N HIS A 78 -10.53 -9.50 10.29
CA HIS A 78 -11.86 -9.42 10.91
C HIS A 78 -12.06 -8.25 11.88
N PHE A 79 -10.98 -7.74 12.49
CA PHE A 79 -11.06 -6.77 13.59
C PHE A 79 -10.09 -5.60 13.48
N GLY A 80 -9.26 -5.53 12.43
CA GLY A 80 -8.27 -4.45 12.27
C GLY A 80 -7.10 -4.51 13.26
N GLY A 81 -6.94 -5.59 14.03
CA GLY A 81 -5.86 -5.77 15.00
C GLY A 81 -6.11 -6.86 16.03
N TYR A 82 -5.19 -7.01 17.00
CA TYR A 82 -5.40 -7.88 18.17
C TYR A 82 -6.31 -7.18 19.20
N PRO A 83 -7.13 -7.94 19.95
CA PRO A 83 -7.84 -7.40 21.09
C PRO A 83 -6.84 -6.89 22.13
N GLU A 84 -7.00 -5.65 22.58
CA GLU A 84 -6.20 -5.09 23.67
C GLU A 84 -6.36 -5.96 24.92
N ARG A 85 -5.23 -6.30 25.58
CA ARG A 85 -5.27 -6.96 26.89
C ARG A 85 -5.95 -6.00 27.88
N ARG A 86 -7.21 -6.25 28.20
CA ARG A 86 -7.82 -5.64 29.39
C ARG A 86 -7.01 -6.06 30.62
N ALA A 87 -6.52 -5.08 31.37
CA ALA A 87 -5.99 -5.31 32.71
C ALA A 87 -7.06 -6.03 33.55
N PRO A 88 -6.68 -6.95 34.46
CA PRO A 88 -7.65 -7.56 35.36
C PRO A 88 -8.28 -6.47 36.22
N SER A 89 -9.58 -6.24 36.05
CA SER A 89 -10.35 -5.37 36.95
C SER A 89 -10.26 -5.92 38.38
N PRO A 90 -10.03 -5.08 39.39
CA PRO A 90 -10.06 -5.52 40.78
C PRO A 90 -11.52 -5.79 41.19
N ASP A 91 -11.70 -6.94 41.83
CA ASP A 91 -12.76 -7.31 42.77
C ASP A 91 -14.23 -7.26 42.31
N ILE A 92 -14.79 -8.47 42.09
CA ILE A 92 -16.18 -8.77 42.43
C ILE A 92 -16.14 -9.79 43.56
N ALA A 93 -16.48 -9.36 44.77
CA ALA A 93 -16.93 -10.26 45.83
C ALA A 93 -18.47 -10.46 45.73
N PRO A 94 -19.01 -11.62 46.14
CA PRO A 94 -20.34 -12.06 45.76
C PRO A 94 -21.45 -11.65 46.75
N GLY A 95 -22.66 -11.48 46.23
CA GLY A 95 -23.93 -11.68 46.97
C GLY A 95 -24.77 -10.43 47.23
N ASN A 96 -25.89 -10.27 46.53
CA ASN A 96 -27.20 -10.71 47.05
C ASN A 96 -28.33 -10.42 46.05
N LEU A 97 -29.15 -11.44 45.85
CA LEU A 97 -30.49 -11.37 45.28
C LEU A 97 -31.42 -10.72 46.30
N GLU A 98 -32.30 -9.80 45.86
CA GLU A 98 -33.72 -9.77 46.26
C GLU A 98 -34.54 -8.75 45.45
N ALA A 99 -35.85 -8.97 45.47
CA ALA A 99 -36.83 -8.64 44.43
C ALA A 99 -37.72 -7.41 44.73
N GLY A 100 -38.40 -6.93 43.68
CA GLY A 100 -39.60 -6.07 43.74
C GLY A 100 -39.30 -4.57 43.58
N GLY A 101 -39.98 -3.77 42.76
CA GLY A 101 -41.16 -3.92 41.91
C GLY A 101 -41.75 -2.52 41.66
N LYS A 102 -42.11 -2.22 40.39
CA LYS A 102 -43.00 -1.12 39.89
C LYS A 102 -42.56 0.34 40.24
N THR A 103 -42.67 1.34 39.37
CA THR A 103 -43.91 1.87 38.76
C THR A 103 -43.56 2.89 37.66
N GLU A 104 -44.53 3.12 36.77
CA GLU A 104 -44.53 3.92 35.54
C GLU A 104 -44.53 5.46 35.72
N ALA A 105 -44.36 6.12 34.56
CA ALA A 105 -45.05 7.35 34.10
C ALA A 105 -44.24 8.66 33.98
N ALA A 106 -43.76 8.91 32.76
CA ALA A 106 -44.07 10.01 31.81
C ALA A 106 -44.28 11.49 32.27
N PRO A 107 -44.06 12.47 31.35
CA PRO A 107 -43.55 13.81 31.64
C PRO A 107 -44.57 14.94 31.45
N SER A 108 -44.24 16.18 31.84
CA SER A 108 -45.03 17.37 31.46
C SER A 108 -44.20 18.63 31.21
N GLU A 109 -44.81 19.49 30.40
CA GLU A 109 -44.29 20.58 29.58
C GLU A 109 -44.28 21.97 30.24
N ARG A 110 -43.40 22.84 29.70
CA ARG A 110 -43.54 24.27 29.28
C ARG A 110 -44.32 25.29 30.16
N LYS A 111 -43.69 26.47 30.36
CA LYS A 111 -44.06 27.83 29.85
C LYS A 111 -43.40 28.92 30.73
N GLU A 112 -42.52 29.77 30.18
CA GLU A 112 -42.78 31.14 29.65
C GLU A 112 -43.35 32.16 30.64
N THR A 113 -42.61 33.26 30.90
CA THR A 113 -43.07 34.66 30.66
C THR A 113 -41.99 35.72 30.97
N LYS A 114 -42.02 36.81 30.18
CA LYS A 114 -41.19 38.04 30.23
C LYS A 114 -41.88 39.14 31.07
N ALA A 115 -41.11 40.06 31.68
CA ALA A 115 -41.09 41.52 31.33
C ALA A 115 -40.48 42.46 32.42
N VAL A 116 -39.49 43.26 31.98
CA VAL A 116 -39.23 44.72 32.13
C VAL A 116 -39.29 45.45 33.50
N GLY A 117 -38.22 46.20 33.82
CA GLY A 117 -38.24 47.39 34.70
C GLY A 117 -36.86 47.92 35.12
N SER A 118 -36.51 49.15 34.72
CA SER A 118 -35.20 49.83 34.83
C SER A 118 -34.86 50.46 36.21
N ARG A 119 -33.56 50.58 36.58
CA ARG A 119 -32.93 51.83 37.10
C ARG A 119 -31.41 51.71 37.43
N ALA A 120 -30.66 52.68 36.89
CA ALA A 120 -29.46 53.41 37.39
C ALA A 120 -28.17 52.68 37.91
N HIS A 121 -27.04 53.04 37.28
CA HIS A 121 -25.61 52.85 37.63
C HIS A 121 -25.16 53.66 38.88
N PRO A 122 -23.99 53.42 39.54
CA PRO A 122 -22.67 53.13 38.91
C PRO A 122 -21.65 52.21 39.66
N THR A 123 -20.54 51.91 38.96
CA THR A 123 -19.19 51.43 39.41
C THR A 123 -19.13 50.07 40.15
N ASP A 124 -18.28 49.07 39.84
CA ASP A 124 -16.88 49.13 39.39
C ASP A 124 -16.40 47.75 38.86
N THR A 125 -15.53 47.81 37.85
CA THR A 125 -14.38 46.91 37.56
C THR A 125 -14.51 45.47 37.03
N THR A 126 -13.80 45.27 35.89
CA THR A 126 -13.15 44.06 35.35
C THR A 126 -13.96 43.03 34.56
N GLY A 127 -14.27 43.35 33.31
CA GLY A 127 -14.45 42.37 32.25
C GLY A 127 -13.12 42.12 31.53
N ALA A 128 -12.51 40.95 31.73
CA ALA A 128 -11.43 40.47 30.89
C ALA A 128 -12.05 39.85 29.62
N GLN A 129 -11.85 40.52 28.49
CA GLN A 129 -12.24 40.05 27.18
C GLN A 129 -11.47 38.77 26.83
N THR A 130 -12.19 37.65 26.66
CA THR A 130 -11.72 36.49 25.90
C THR A 130 -11.69 36.85 24.42
N GLY A 131 -10.57 37.43 23.99
CA GLY A 131 -10.25 37.62 22.58
C GLY A 131 -9.72 36.32 21.97
N LEU A 132 -10.27 35.98 20.82
CA LEU A 132 -9.92 34.84 19.96
C LEU A 132 -8.40 34.68 19.80
N LEU A 133 -7.89 33.46 20.01
CA LEU A 133 -6.56 33.05 19.55
C LEU A 133 -6.55 33.15 18.02
N ALA A 134 -5.62 33.93 17.47
CA ALA A 134 -5.47 34.09 16.04
C ALA A 134 -4.99 32.80 15.35
N ASP A 135 -5.46 32.57 14.12
CA ASP A 135 -5.16 31.38 13.30
C ASP A 135 -3.74 31.38 12.67
N VAL A 136 -2.94 32.43 12.89
CA VAL A 136 -1.63 32.58 12.27
C VAL A 136 -0.51 32.17 13.25
N PRO A 137 0.33 31.17 12.91
CA PRO A 137 1.36 30.65 13.82
C PRO A 137 2.34 31.70 14.37
N GLU A 138 2.63 32.75 13.60
CA GLU A 138 3.51 33.87 14.01
C GLU A 138 2.85 34.77 15.06
N GLU A 139 1.52 34.94 14.98
CA GLU A 139 0.74 35.69 15.96
C GLU A 139 0.57 34.88 17.25
N ILE A 140 0.44 33.55 17.16
CA ILE A 140 0.44 32.65 18.33
C ILE A 140 1.80 32.71 19.04
N ALA A 141 2.91 32.63 18.29
CA ALA A 141 4.26 32.72 18.86
C ALA A 141 4.53 34.08 19.51
N SER A 142 4.14 35.17 18.84
CA SER A 142 4.26 36.54 19.36
C SER A 142 3.38 36.76 20.59
N SER A 143 2.15 36.25 20.57
CA SER A 143 1.20 36.34 21.68
C SER A 143 1.67 35.51 22.89
N LEU A 144 2.25 34.33 22.67
CA LEU A 144 2.92 33.55 23.70
C LEU A 144 4.12 34.32 24.27
N GLN A 145 5.03 34.84 23.45
CA GLN A 145 6.17 35.63 23.92
C GLN A 145 5.76 36.87 24.73
N GLN A 146 4.65 37.53 24.37
CA GLN A 146 4.12 38.69 25.10
C GLN A 146 3.36 38.33 26.38
N SER A 147 2.80 37.13 26.46
CA SER A 147 1.98 36.67 27.58
C SER A 147 2.78 35.89 28.63
N LEU A 148 3.82 35.16 28.20
CA LEU A 148 4.71 34.37 29.04
C LEU A 148 5.31 35.18 30.22
N PRO A 149 5.75 36.45 30.08
CA PRO A 149 6.28 37.24 31.20
C PRO A 149 5.23 37.69 32.22
N LYS A 150 3.93 37.58 31.90
CA LYS A 150 2.82 38.08 32.72
C LYS A 150 2.21 37.00 33.63
N ILE A 151 2.70 35.77 33.59
CA ILE A 151 2.21 34.65 34.38
C ILE A 151 3.13 34.50 35.60
N PRO A 152 2.70 34.84 36.82
CA PRO A 152 3.54 34.78 38.00
C PRO A 152 3.51 33.38 38.62
N LEU A 153 4.62 32.64 38.55
CA LEU A 153 4.80 31.37 39.28
C LEU A 153 6.28 31.20 39.68
N GLU A 154 6.58 31.33 40.97
CA GLU A 154 7.90 31.02 41.53
C GLU A 154 8.13 29.50 41.58
N GLY A 155 9.35 29.05 41.24
CA GLY A 155 9.83 27.70 41.55
C GLY A 155 9.69 26.63 40.45
N ASN A 156 9.47 26.99 39.17
CA ASN A 156 9.36 26.01 38.09
C ASN A 156 10.16 26.40 36.83
N ASP A 157 11.47 26.61 37.01
CA ASP A 157 12.38 27.00 35.92
C ASP A 157 12.42 25.95 34.78
N ASP A 158 12.29 24.66 35.12
CA ASP A 158 12.25 23.54 34.16
C ASP A 158 11.03 23.62 33.21
N PHE A 159 9.87 24.03 33.70
CA PHE A 159 8.68 24.25 32.86
C PHE A 159 8.92 25.39 31.87
N TRP A 160 9.56 26.47 32.30
CA TRP A 160 9.87 27.62 31.44
C TRP A 160 10.96 27.32 30.41
N GLU A 161 11.96 26.50 30.75
CA GLU A 161 12.91 25.97 29.77
C GLU A 161 12.22 25.09 28.72
N MET A 162 11.32 24.20 29.16
CA MET A 162 10.57 23.34 28.24
C MET A 162 9.61 24.14 27.34
N ALA A 163 8.91 25.14 27.88
CA ALA A 163 8.05 26.04 27.11
C ALA A 163 8.86 26.84 26.07
N ARG A 164 10.04 27.36 26.44
CA ARG A 164 10.96 28.04 25.51
C ARG A 164 11.50 27.10 24.45
N ALA A 165 11.86 25.86 24.80
CA ALA A 165 12.31 24.86 23.85
C ALA A 165 11.21 24.50 22.83
N LEU A 166 9.96 24.34 23.29
CA LEU A 166 8.81 24.10 22.43
C LEU A 166 8.50 25.29 21.52
N ALA A 167 8.57 26.52 22.02
CA ALA A 167 8.39 27.74 21.23
C ALA A 167 9.49 27.87 20.15
N LEU A 168 10.76 27.65 20.50
CA LEU A 168 11.88 27.67 19.56
C LEU A 168 11.74 26.58 18.49
N GLN A 169 11.22 25.41 18.87
CA GLN A 169 10.93 24.32 17.94
C GLN A 169 9.75 24.67 17.01
N ALA A 170 8.72 25.34 17.52
CA ALA A 170 7.60 25.85 16.74
C ALA A 170 8.05 26.93 15.75
N GLU A 171 8.83 27.93 16.19
CA GLU A 171 9.44 28.96 15.33
C GLU A 171 10.32 28.34 14.23
N ARG A 172 11.20 27.40 14.59
CA ARG A 172 12.01 26.66 13.59
C ARG A 172 11.14 25.90 12.60
N LYS A 173 9.99 25.36 13.03
CA LYS A 173 9.03 24.67 12.16
C LYS A 173 8.33 25.68 11.23
N ILE A 174 7.91 26.82 11.74
CA ILE A 174 7.27 27.92 10.97
C ILE A 174 8.26 28.49 9.95
N SER A 175 9.49 28.83 10.34
CA SER A 175 10.51 29.34 9.42
C SER A 175 10.90 28.31 8.36
N ARG A 176 10.85 27.00 8.67
CA ARG A 176 10.99 25.95 7.64
C ARG A 176 9.80 25.94 6.68
N ILE A 177 8.58 26.06 7.18
CA ILE A 177 7.36 26.13 6.33
C ILE A 177 7.40 27.38 5.44
N ALA A 178 7.73 28.55 5.98
CA ALA A 178 7.84 29.80 5.22
C ALA A 178 8.97 29.75 4.17
N ARG A 179 10.14 29.18 4.50
CA ARG A 179 11.20 28.92 3.50
C ARG A 179 10.76 27.92 2.43
N ARG A 180 9.94 26.94 2.78
CA ARG A 180 9.40 25.93 1.85
C ARG A 180 8.40 26.54 0.86
N GLU A 181 7.61 27.54 1.25
CA GLU A 181 6.75 28.30 0.34
C GLU A 181 7.56 29.23 -0.59
N ALA A 182 8.61 29.87 -0.06
CA ALA A 182 9.50 30.71 -0.86
C ALA A 182 10.36 29.96 -1.90
N ASP A 183 10.58 28.65 -1.69
CA ASP A 183 11.34 27.76 -2.60
C ASP A 183 10.47 27.10 -3.70
N GLN A 184 9.18 27.43 -3.77
CA GLN A 184 8.24 26.97 -4.82
C GLN A 184 8.34 27.62 -6.22
N PRO A 185 9.15 28.66 -6.53
CA PRO A 185 8.99 29.39 -7.78
C PRO A 185 9.53 28.69 -9.05
N LEU A 186 9.96 27.43 -8.97
CA LEU A 186 10.33 26.62 -10.15
C LEU A 186 9.30 25.53 -10.50
N LEU A 187 8.14 25.53 -9.83
CA LEU A 187 7.00 24.63 -10.09
C LEU A 187 5.92 25.26 -10.98
N PHE A 188 6.09 26.51 -11.45
CA PHE A 188 4.99 27.31 -12.01
C PHE A 188 4.36 26.78 -13.31
N GLU A 189 5.02 25.90 -14.05
CA GLU A 189 4.42 25.26 -15.24
C GLU A 189 4.10 23.77 -15.02
N LYS A 190 4.55 23.19 -13.91
CA LYS A 190 4.51 21.73 -13.63
C LYS A 190 5.11 20.88 -14.77
N GLU A 191 6.09 21.44 -15.48
CA GLU A 191 6.83 20.73 -16.53
C GLU A 191 7.74 19.64 -15.92
N PRO A 192 7.65 18.37 -16.36
CA PRO A 192 8.44 17.26 -15.81
C PRO A 192 9.95 17.49 -15.83
N GLU A 193 10.49 18.14 -16.87
CA GLU A 193 11.90 18.50 -16.92
C GLU A 193 12.30 19.43 -15.76
N ALA A 194 11.48 20.44 -15.45
CA ALA A 194 11.75 21.36 -14.35
C ALA A 194 11.65 20.65 -12.99
N ILE A 195 10.65 19.79 -12.82
CA ILE A 195 10.47 18.95 -11.62
C ILE A 195 11.68 18.05 -11.41
N TYR A 196 12.14 17.35 -12.46
CA TYR A 196 13.32 16.51 -12.41
C TYR A 196 14.58 17.30 -12.00
N GLN A 197 14.84 18.45 -12.65
CA GLN A 197 16.01 19.28 -12.30
C GLN A 197 15.94 19.82 -10.87
N PHE A 198 14.74 20.09 -10.37
CA PHE A 198 14.52 20.43 -8.96
C PHE A 198 14.87 19.26 -8.04
N LEU A 199 14.36 18.06 -8.30
CA LEU A 199 14.62 16.86 -7.49
C LEU A 199 16.11 16.50 -7.46
N VAL A 200 16.81 16.60 -8.61
CA VAL A 200 18.25 16.36 -8.70
C VAL A 200 19.03 17.38 -7.86
N ARG A 201 18.73 18.68 -7.99
CA ARG A 201 19.40 19.73 -7.20
C ARG A 201 19.19 19.57 -5.70
N ARG A 202 18.01 19.06 -5.29
CA ARG A 202 17.69 18.76 -3.89
C ARG A 202 18.26 17.42 -3.40
N GLY A 203 18.96 16.67 -4.25
CA GLY A 203 19.50 15.36 -3.91
C GLY A 203 18.43 14.31 -3.62
N LYS A 204 17.20 14.49 -4.11
CA LYS A 204 16.08 13.56 -3.91
C LYS A 204 16.13 12.38 -4.86
N VAL A 205 16.70 12.59 -6.05
CA VAL A 205 16.88 11.55 -7.08
C VAL A 205 18.26 11.68 -7.71
N PRO A 206 18.84 10.58 -8.23
CA PRO A 206 20.07 10.64 -9.02
C PRO A 206 19.81 11.33 -10.37
N SER A 207 20.87 11.73 -11.08
CA SER A 207 20.76 12.29 -12.45
C SER A 207 20.50 11.18 -13.49
N TYR A 208 19.35 10.52 -13.38
CA TYR A 208 19.01 9.31 -14.14
C TYR A 208 18.75 9.55 -15.64
N MET A 209 18.59 10.80 -16.07
CA MET A 209 18.44 11.16 -17.49
C MET A 209 19.78 11.45 -18.20
N SER A 210 20.92 11.42 -17.48
CA SER A 210 22.22 11.86 -17.99
C SER A 210 22.84 10.98 -19.09
N ARG A 211 22.45 9.70 -19.18
CA ARG A 211 23.09 8.72 -20.08
C ARG A 211 22.51 8.65 -21.49
N GLY A 212 21.46 9.42 -21.80
CA GLY A 212 20.95 9.57 -23.17
C GLY A 212 20.44 8.26 -23.81
N GLU A 213 20.03 7.29 -22.99
CA GLU A 213 19.49 6.02 -23.48
C GLU A 213 18.25 6.24 -24.34
N THR A 214 18.04 5.38 -25.32
CA THR A 214 16.87 5.38 -26.19
C THR A 214 16.34 3.95 -26.34
N SER A 215 15.02 3.82 -26.42
CA SER A 215 14.35 2.58 -26.79
C SER A 215 13.30 2.89 -27.84
N PRO A 216 13.27 2.19 -28.98
CA PRO A 216 12.22 2.37 -29.96
C PRO A 216 10.91 1.83 -29.36
N LEU A 217 9.95 2.74 -29.21
CA LEU A 217 8.58 2.48 -28.79
C LEU A 217 7.69 3.10 -29.86
N ALA A 218 7.48 2.38 -30.96
CA ALA A 218 6.71 2.87 -32.09
C ALA A 218 5.51 1.96 -32.30
N PHE A 219 4.31 2.56 -32.36
CA PHE A 219 3.10 1.80 -32.62
C PHE A 219 3.17 1.14 -34.01
N VAL A 220 2.70 -0.10 -34.08
CA VAL A 220 2.63 -0.91 -35.31
C VAL A 220 1.22 -1.46 -35.49
N GLU A 221 0.81 -1.77 -36.72
CA GLU A 221 -0.59 -2.19 -36.98
C GLU A 221 -0.90 -3.60 -36.50
N GLU A 222 0.12 -4.46 -36.37
CA GLU A 222 -0.03 -5.88 -36.05
C GLU A 222 -0.34 -6.15 -34.57
N ILE A 223 -0.20 -5.15 -33.71
CA ILE A 223 -0.41 -5.26 -32.26
C ILE A 223 -1.71 -4.58 -31.87
N ASP A 224 -2.62 -5.32 -31.24
CA ASP A 224 -3.78 -4.73 -30.56
C ASP A 224 -3.35 -4.05 -29.25
N TYR A 225 -2.90 -2.80 -29.36
CA TYR A 225 -2.48 -2.03 -28.19
C TYR A 225 -3.60 -1.81 -27.17
N ARG A 226 -4.86 -1.83 -27.59
CA ARG A 226 -5.99 -1.67 -26.65
C ARG A 226 -6.06 -2.90 -25.75
N ASP A 227 -6.00 -4.09 -26.32
CA ASP A 227 -5.96 -5.35 -25.58
C ASP A 227 -4.72 -5.44 -24.68
N ARG A 228 -3.54 -5.03 -25.18
CA ARG A 228 -2.28 -5.01 -24.41
C ARG A 228 -2.32 -4.04 -23.22
N CYS A 229 -2.81 -2.81 -23.43
CA CYS A 229 -2.93 -1.81 -22.37
C CYS A 229 -3.94 -2.24 -21.30
N ARG A 230 -5.10 -2.75 -21.71
CA ARG A 230 -6.10 -3.31 -20.79
C ARG A 230 -5.50 -4.47 -20.00
N GLY A 231 -4.79 -5.38 -20.68
CA GLY A 231 -4.10 -6.50 -20.06
C GLY A 231 -3.10 -6.07 -19.01
N ALA A 232 -2.29 -5.03 -19.26
CA ALA A 232 -1.34 -4.52 -18.28
C ALA A 232 -2.01 -3.99 -16.99
N LEU A 233 -3.07 -3.18 -17.11
CA LEU A 233 -3.75 -2.64 -15.92
C LEU A 233 -4.59 -3.68 -15.18
N LEU A 234 -5.38 -4.47 -15.90
CA LEU A 234 -6.17 -5.56 -15.32
C LEU A 234 -5.24 -6.60 -14.68
N GLY A 235 -4.16 -6.93 -15.38
CA GLY A 235 -3.15 -7.86 -14.93
C GLY A 235 -2.50 -7.42 -13.63
N ALA A 236 -2.09 -6.15 -13.53
CA ALA A 236 -1.56 -5.58 -12.29
C ALA A 236 -2.57 -5.65 -11.14
N ALA A 237 -3.83 -5.29 -11.40
CA ALA A 237 -4.89 -5.30 -10.40
C ALA A 237 -5.21 -6.71 -9.89
N VAL A 238 -5.37 -7.69 -10.78
CA VAL A 238 -5.57 -9.10 -10.42
C VAL A 238 -4.40 -9.60 -9.57
N GLY A 239 -3.16 -9.34 -10.01
CA GLY A 239 -1.96 -9.79 -9.29
C GLY A 239 -1.86 -9.21 -7.88
N GLU A 240 -2.15 -7.91 -7.73
CA GLU A 240 -2.20 -7.27 -6.40
C GLU A 240 -3.28 -7.90 -5.53
N VAL A 241 -4.50 -8.07 -6.04
CA VAL A 241 -5.64 -8.60 -5.28
C VAL A 241 -5.40 -10.04 -4.84
N LEU A 242 -4.88 -10.90 -5.72
CA LEU A 242 -4.49 -12.27 -5.37
C LEU A 242 -3.37 -12.28 -4.31
N GLY A 243 -2.37 -11.41 -4.48
CA GLY A 243 -1.22 -11.35 -3.58
C GLY A 243 -1.55 -10.87 -2.17
N ARG A 244 -2.61 -10.08 -1.96
CA ARG A 244 -3.06 -9.63 -0.62
C ARG A 244 -3.27 -10.78 0.37
N ALA A 245 -3.75 -11.94 -0.10
CA ALA A 245 -3.95 -13.11 0.76
C ALA A 245 -2.62 -13.71 1.26
N ALA A 246 -1.57 -13.67 0.45
CA ALA A 246 -0.26 -14.21 0.75
C ALA A 246 0.73 -13.18 1.35
N GLN A 247 0.36 -11.90 1.39
CA GLN A 247 1.23 -10.78 1.78
C GLN A 247 1.81 -10.93 3.19
N GLY A 248 3.10 -11.23 3.31
CA GLY A 248 3.84 -11.45 4.56
C GLY A 248 3.80 -12.90 5.07
N LEU A 249 3.33 -13.86 4.26
CA LEU A 249 3.41 -15.30 4.57
C LEU A 249 4.69 -15.92 4.03
N SER A 250 5.15 -17.01 4.64
CA SER A 250 6.10 -17.91 3.99
C SER A 250 5.40 -18.75 2.92
N PRO A 251 6.11 -19.28 1.90
CA PRO A 251 5.54 -20.23 0.94
C PRO A 251 4.86 -21.43 1.62
N ARG A 252 5.44 -21.89 2.73
CA ARG A 252 4.87 -22.96 3.54
C ARG A 252 3.53 -22.55 4.15
N ASP A 253 3.44 -21.35 4.74
CA ASP A 253 2.20 -20.85 5.31
C ASP A 253 1.12 -20.69 4.23
N VAL A 254 1.48 -20.20 3.03
CA VAL A 254 0.53 -20.10 1.90
C VAL A 254 -0.04 -21.48 1.56
N ARG A 255 0.82 -22.51 1.44
CA ARG A 255 0.39 -23.89 1.19
C ARG A 255 -0.45 -24.46 2.33
N GLU A 256 -0.08 -24.23 3.58
CA GLU A 256 -0.81 -24.76 4.74
C GLU A 256 -2.19 -24.09 4.94
N LEU A 257 -2.29 -22.78 4.68
CA LEU A 257 -3.52 -22.00 4.86
C LEU A 257 -4.47 -22.15 3.67
N PHE A 258 -3.93 -22.06 2.46
CA PHE A 258 -4.72 -21.96 1.24
C PHE A 258 -4.63 -23.21 0.37
N GLY A 259 -3.70 -24.13 0.61
CA GLY A 259 -3.40 -25.25 -0.29
C GLY A 259 -2.67 -24.81 -1.56
N GLY A 260 -2.16 -23.58 -1.56
CA GLY A 260 -1.81 -22.84 -2.77
C GLY A 260 -2.99 -21.97 -3.22
N ILE A 261 -2.69 -20.73 -3.62
CA ILE A 261 -3.60 -19.88 -4.36
C ILE A 261 -3.69 -20.46 -5.78
N ASP A 262 -4.90 -20.72 -6.26
CA ASP A 262 -5.16 -21.31 -7.57
C ASP A 262 -6.00 -20.38 -8.47
N ARG A 263 -6.33 -20.88 -9.66
CA ARG A 263 -7.09 -20.15 -10.68
C ARG A 263 -8.55 -19.87 -10.29
N GLU A 264 -9.09 -20.61 -9.32
CA GLU A 264 -10.47 -20.48 -8.83
C GLU A 264 -10.53 -19.64 -7.55
N SER A 265 -9.37 -19.35 -6.95
CA SER A 265 -9.20 -18.73 -5.65
C SER A 265 -9.24 -17.21 -5.64
N MET A 266 -9.76 -16.54 -6.68
CA MET A 266 -10.19 -15.17 -6.43
C MET A 266 -11.19 -15.22 -5.28
N PRO A 267 -10.98 -14.46 -4.19
CA PRO A 267 -12.04 -14.25 -3.24
C PRO A 267 -13.14 -13.60 -4.08
N ALA A 268 -14.12 -14.42 -4.46
CA ALA A 268 -15.25 -13.94 -5.21
C ALA A 268 -15.72 -12.66 -4.53
N ALA A 269 -16.24 -11.73 -5.32
CA ALA A 269 -17.14 -10.68 -4.87
C ALA A 269 -18.42 -11.27 -4.23
N ARG A 270 -18.31 -12.32 -3.41
CA ARG A 270 -19.29 -12.80 -2.45
C ARG A 270 -19.27 -11.80 -1.32
N GLY A 271 -20.07 -10.76 -1.51
CA GLY A 271 -20.31 -9.66 -0.58
C GLY A 271 -20.76 -10.15 0.78
N GLY A 272 -19.78 -10.43 1.65
CA GLY A 272 -19.95 -10.34 3.09
C GLY A 272 -19.58 -8.92 3.55
N PRO A 273 -20.32 -8.33 4.50
CA PRO A 273 -19.98 -7.03 5.06
C PRO A 273 -18.60 -7.14 5.73
N GLY A 274 -17.58 -6.47 5.16
CA GLY A 274 -16.22 -6.42 5.71
C GLY A 274 -15.07 -6.75 4.74
N HIS A 275 -15.32 -7.17 3.49
CA HIS A 275 -14.24 -7.21 2.49
C HIS A 275 -13.89 -5.79 2.04
N ASP A 276 -12.84 -5.23 2.62
CA ASP A 276 -12.30 -3.95 2.20
C ASP A 276 -11.64 -4.10 0.82
N HIS A 277 -12.39 -3.76 -0.21
CA HIS A 277 -11.88 -3.69 -1.57
C HIS A 277 -11.13 -2.36 -1.68
N ALA A 278 -9.92 -2.29 -1.12
CA ALA A 278 -9.06 -1.14 -1.40
C ALA A 278 -8.72 -1.14 -2.90
N PRO A 279 -8.89 -0.02 -3.63
CA PRO A 279 -8.49 0.08 -5.04
C PRO A 279 -7.03 -0.34 -5.23
N PRO A 280 -6.69 -1.08 -6.30
CA PRO A 280 -5.30 -1.41 -6.59
C PRO A 280 -4.50 -0.14 -6.87
N ALA A 281 -3.21 -0.15 -6.56
CA ALA A 281 -2.38 1.06 -6.65
C ALA A 281 -2.22 1.58 -8.08
N SER A 282 -2.26 0.68 -9.07
CA SER A 282 -2.31 1.06 -10.49
C SER A 282 -3.56 1.87 -10.83
N LEU A 283 -4.73 1.55 -10.24
CA LEU A 283 -5.95 2.33 -10.45
C LEU A 283 -5.86 3.71 -9.81
N LEU A 284 -5.26 3.81 -8.62
CA LEU A 284 -5.03 5.10 -7.95
C LEU A 284 -4.17 6.03 -8.82
N LEU A 285 -3.07 5.52 -9.38
CA LEU A 285 -2.24 6.30 -10.30
C LEU A 285 -2.98 6.63 -11.59
N SER A 286 -3.74 5.69 -12.18
CA SER A 286 -4.57 5.97 -13.37
C SER A 286 -5.55 7.12 -13.13
N ARG A 287 -6.25 7.15 -12.00
CA ARG A 287 -7.18 8.23 -11.65
C ARG A 287 -6.48 9.58 -11.61
N ALA A 288 -5.33 9.67 -10.95
CA ALA A 288 -4.56 10.91 -10.84
C ALA A 288 -4.08 11.40 -12.22
N LEU A 289 -3.53 10.50 -13.05
CA LEU A 289 -3.05 10.85 -14.39
C LEU A 289 -4.19 11.29 -15.32
N LEU A 290 -5.34 10.61 -15.29
CA LEU A 290 -6.47 10.92 -16.16
C LEU A 290 -7.20 12.19 -15.75
N ALA A 291 -7.24 12.52 -14.45
CA ALA A 291 -7.87 13.73 -13.94
C ALA A 291 -7.21 15.00 -14.51
N LEU A 292 -5.88 15.02 -14.58
CA LEU A 292 -5.11 16.18 -15.03
C LEU A 292 -4.49 16.02 -16.43
N ARG A 293 -4.59 14.82 -17.02
CA ARG A 293 -3.98 14.43 -18.31
C ARG A 293 -2.46 14.65 -18.35
N ARG A 294 -1.81 14.60 -17.18
CA ARG A 294 -0.37 14.77 -16.99
C ARG A 294 0.05 14.21 -15.65
N LEU A 295 1.34 14.01 -15.46
CA LEU A 295 1.91 13.78 -14.14
C LEU A 295 1.89 15.07 -13.32
N ASP A 296 1.17 15.04 -12.21
CA ASP A 296 1.19 16.09 -11.19
C ASP A 296 1.57 15.46 -9.84
N PRO A 297 2.80 15.68 -9.34
CA PRO A 297 3.27 15.00 -8.14
C PRO A 297 2.45 15.32 -6.89
N GLU A 298 1.87 16.53 -6.81
CA GLU A 298 1.07 16.95 -5.66
C GLU A 298 -0.27 16.22 -5.63
N GLU A 299 -0.95 16.16 -6.77
CA GLU A 299 -2.22 15.44 -6.90
C GLU A 299 -2.00 13.94 -6.66
N ILE A 300 -0.97 13.36 -7.25
CA ILE A 300 -0.61 11.96 -7.04
C ILE A 300 -0.30 11.69 -5.56
N ALA A 301 0.46 12.56 -4.89
CA ALA A 301 0.74 12.44 -3.47
C ALA A 301 -0.54 12.49 -2.62
N SER A 302 -1.47 13.38 -2.95
CA SER A 302 -2.79 13.49 -2.29
C SER A 302 -3.60 12.20 -2.46
N VAL A 303 -3.71 11.68 -3.69
CA VAL A 303 -4.40 10.41 -3.99
C VAL A 303 -3.79 9.25 -3.21
N TYR A 304 -2.46 9.17 -3.14
CA TYR A 304 -1.78 8.15 -2.35
C TYR A 304 -2.04 8.31 -0.86
N ALA A 305 -2.00 9.52 -0.33
CA ALA A 305 -2.24 9.75 1.09
C ALA A 305 -3.69 9.42 1.52
N GLY A 306 -4.65 9.54 0.59
CA GLY A 306 -6.04 9.11 0.80
C GLY A 306 -6.24 7.58 0.75
N SER A 307 -5.24 6.82 0.33
CA SER A 307 -5.32 5.35 0.25
C SER A 307 -4.96 4.68 1.58
N ARG A 308 -5.61 3.55 1.87
CA ARG A 308 -5.34 2.77 3.10
C ARG A 308 -3.93 2.18 3.12
N ARG A 309 -3.43 1.75 1.96
CA ARG A 309 -2.12 1.12 1.80
C ARG A 309 -1.65 1.21 0.35
N LEU A 310 -0.33 1.15 0.17
CA LEU A 310 0.32 0.94 -1.12
C LEU A 310 1.10 -0.40 -1.08
N PRO A 311 0.99 -1.26 -2.11
CA PRO A 311 1.69 -2.54 -2.15
C PRO A 311 3.20 -2.30 -2.15
N GLY A 312 3.95 -3.17 -1.46
CA GLY A 312 5.42 -3.10 -1.41
C GLY A 312 5.98 -1.92 -0.61
N SER A 313 5.15 -1.20 0.17
CA SER A 313 5.61 -0.11 1.03
C SER A 313 5.46 -0.44 2.51
N GLY A 314 6.59 -0.48 3.23
CA GLY A 314 6.61 -0.55 4.70
C GLY A 314 6.39 0.81 5.37
N HIS A 315 6.43 1.90 4.59
CA HIS A 315 6.51 3.28 5.08
C HIS A 315 5.32 4.15 4.67
N HIS A 316 4.24 3.56 4.14
CA HIS A 316 3.04 4.30 3.72
C HIS A 316 2.47 5.18 4.84
N ALA A 317 2.35 4.64 6.05
CA ALA A 317 1.86 5.41 7.19
C ALA A 317 2.77 6.58 7.56
N GLU A 318 4.09 6.46 7.36
CA GLU A 318 5.02 7.57 7.56
C GLU A 318 4.83 8.65 6.49
N PHE A 319 4.70 8.24 5.23
CA PHE A 319 4.41 9.16 4.12
C PHE A 319 3.12 9.97 4.38
N VAL A 320 2.03 9.29 4.77
CA VAL A 320 0.75 9.94 5.09
C VAL A 320 0.93 10.94 6.24
N ARG A 321 1.57 10.56 7.35
CA ARG A 321 1.84 11.47 8.47
C ARG A 321 2.68 12.67 8.05
N ASN A 322 3.68 12.47 7.19
CA ASN A 322 4.52 13.56 6.71
C ASN A 322 3.74 14.53 5.81
N LEU A 323 2.94 14.02 4.87
CA LEU A 323 2.18 14.85 3.93
C LEU A 323 1.00 15.55 4.61
N VAL A 324 0.18 14.81 5.37
CA VAL A 324 -1.09 15.29 5.91
C VAL A 324 -0.89 15.98 7.26
N ASP A 325 -0.37 15.26 8.26
CA ASP A 325 -0.29 15.77 9.63
C ASP A 325 0.81 16.82 9.79
N ARG A 326 1.96 16.59 9.16
CA ARG A 326 3.12 17.48 9.25
C ARG A 326 3.16 18.53 8.14
N ARG A 327 2.29 18.43 7.13
CA ARG A 327 2.21 19.33 5.97
C ARG A 327 3.55 19.53 5.28
N PHE A 328 4.33 18.45 5.16
CA PHE A 328 5.55 18.49 4.35
C PHE A 328 5.16 18.57 2.87
N PRO A 329 5.93 19.30 2.04
CA PRO A 329 5.72 19.25 0.61
C PRO A 329 5.93 17.81 0.12
N TRP A 330 5.28 17.45 -0.98
CA TRP A 330 5.27 16.07 -1.49
C TRP A 330 6.69 15.47 -1.64
N PHE A 331 7.68 16.27 -2.10
CA PHE A 331 9.07 15.84 -2.30
C PHE A 331 9.88 15.65 -1.00
N GLU A 332 9.30 15.98 0.15
CA GLU A 332 9.84 15.70 1.49
C GLU A 332 8.96 14.73 2.29
N ALA A 333 7.79 14.33 1.77
CA ALA A 333 6.89 13.44 2.49
C ALA A 333 7.34 11.98 2.44
N GLY A 334 7.98 11.56 1.34
CA GLY A 334 8.42 10.18 1.13
C GLY A 334 9.55 9.71 2.05
N ALA A 335 9.61 8.39 2.26
CA ALA A 335 10.68 7.72 3.01
C ALA A 335 11.81 7.29 2.08
N SER A 336 13.05 7.69 2.40
CA SER A 336 14.21 7.35 1.56
C SER A 336 14.67 5.91 1.83
N VAL A 337 13.96 4.95 1.25
CA VAL A 337 14.24 3.51 1.34
C VAL A 337 14.15 2.83 -0.04
N PRO A 338 14.99 1.83 -0.34
CA PRO A 338 15.01 1.13 -1.63
C PRO A 338 13.86 0.11 -1.76
N GLU A 339 12.60 0.53 -1.68
CA GLU A 339 11.43 -0.36 -1.72
C GLU A 339 10.81 -0.51 -3.14
N THR A 340 10.09 -1.61 -3.38
CA THR A 340 9.43 -1.94 -4.66
C THR A 340 8.14 -1.18 -4.93
N ALA A 341 7.58 -0.49 -3.93
CA ALA A 341 6.25 0.10 -4.04
C ALA A 341 6.03 0.97 -5.30
N PRO A 342 6.97 1.83 -5.71
CA PRO A 342 6.84 2.56 -6.98
C PRO A 342 6.70 1.65 -8.20
N ALA A 343 7.53 0.61 -8.29
CA ALA A 343 7.48 -0.35 -9.40
C ALA A 343 6.13 -1.07 -9.47
N ALA A 344 5.57 -1.47 -8.32
CA ALA A 344 4.30 -2.20 -8.26
C ALA A 344 3.10 -1.44 -8.84
N ARG A 345 3.16 -0.10 -8.89
CA ARG A 345 2.05 0.74 -9.36
C ARG A 345 2.31 1.48 -10.67
N ILE A 346 3.48 1.33 -11.28
CA ILE A 346 3.96 2.21 -12.37
C ILE A 346 3.30 1.98 -13.74
N ALA A 347 2.56 0.87 -13.91
CA ALA A 347 1.98 0.47 -15.20
C ALA A 347 1.20 1.60 -15.93
N PRO A 348 0.39 2.44 -15.27
CA PRO A 348 -0.30 3.56 -15.93
C PRO A 348 0.63 4.53 -16.67
N LEU A 349 1.83 4.81 -16.14
CA LEU A 349 2.80 5.67 -16.83
C LEU A 349 3.40 5.00 -18.06
N ALA A 350 3.62 3.68 -18.01
CA ALA A 350 4.06 2.90 -19.17
C ALA A 350 3.03 2.95 -20.30
N LEU A 351 1.74 2.98 -19.98
CA LEU A 351 0.66 3.15 -20.93
C LEU A 351 0.59 4.58 -21.47
N LEU A 352 0.64 5.58 -20.59
CA LEU A 352 0.56 7.00 -20.95
C LEU A 352 1.66 7.41 -21.93
N HIS A 353 2.87 6.90 -21.71
CA HIS A 353 4.05 7.18 -22.54
C HIS A 353 4.47 5.99 -23.39
N ALA A 354 3.49 5.17 -23.81
CA ALA A 354 3.75 3.95 -24.56
C ALA A 354 4.51 4.22 -25.87
N GLY A 355 4.49 5.43 -26.45
CA GLY A 355 5.28 5.80 -27.63
C GLY A 355 6.48 6.72 -27.35
N ASN A 356 6.75 7.08 -26.09
CA ASN A 356 7.77 8.08 -25.74
C ASN A 356 8.69 7.62 -24.60
N PHE A 357 9.76 6.91 -24.95
CA PHE A 357 10.70 6.36 -23.96
C PHE A 357 11.33 7.43 -23.06
N ARG A 358 11.72 8.58 -23.62
CA ARG A 358 12.38 9.65 -22.86
C ARG A 358 11.43 10.23 -21.82
N ARG A 359 10.17 10.49 -22.21
CA ARG A 359 9.15 11.00 -21.29
C ARG A 359 8.74 9.96 -20.25
N LEU A 360 8.62 8.69 -20.65
CA LEU A 360 8.38 7.57 -19.75
C LEU A 360 9.45 7.49 -18.65
N LYS A 361 10.74 7.49 -19.03
CA LYS A 361 11.85 7.42 -18.08
C LYS A 361 11.86 8.61 -17.13
N LEU A 362 11.63 9.81 -17.67
CA LEU A 362 11.59 11.06 -16.91
C LEU A 362 10.51 11.00 -15.81
N GLU A 363 9.28 10.71 -16.22
CA GLU A 363 8.11 10.74 -15.34
C GLU A 363 8.05 9.55 -14.38
N ALA A 364 8.50 8.35 -14.79
CA ALA A 364 8.59 7.21 -13.89
C ALA A 364 9.55 7.46 -12.72
N GLY A 365 10.66 8.18 -12.98
CA GLY A 365 11.59 8.56 -11.92
C GLY A 365 11.02 9.61 -10.96
N ILE A 366 10.21 10.55 -11.47
CA ILE A 366 9.52 11.54 -10.64
C ILE A 366 8.46 10.86 -9.77
N GLU A 367 7.63 9.99 -10.35
CA GLU A 367 6.59 9.24 -9.65
C GLU A 367 7.18 8.45 -8.48
N GLY A 368 8.26 7.70 -8.71
CA GLY A 368 8.86 6.92 -7.64
C GLY A 368 9.36 7.77 -6.48
N ALA A 369 9.88 8.97 -6.78
CA ALA A 369 10.39 9.90 -5.78
C ALA A 369 9.31 10.51 -4.88
N ILE A 370 8.03 10.48 -5.28
CA ILE A 370 6.92 11.04 -4.48
C ILE A 370 6.85 10.35 -3.11
N THR A 371 6.96 9.03 -3.10
CA THR A 371 6.87 8.22 -1.87
C THR A 371 8.21 7.65 -1.43
N HIS A 372 9.13 7.42 -2.37
CA HIS A 372 10.41 6.76 -2.13
C HIS A 372 11.55 7.50 -2.83
N PRO A 373 11.99 8.67 -2.30
CA PRO A 373 13.13 9.43 -2.83
C PRO A 373 14.46 8.73 -2.51
N HIS A 374 14.66 7.57 -3.12
CA HIS A 374 15.84 6.72 -2.98
C HIS A 374 16.24 6.19 -4.36
N ALA A 375 17.54 6.23 -4.69
CA ALA A 375 18.05 5.87 -6.01
C ALA A 375 17.59 4.48 -6.49
N GLY A 376 17.64 3.48 -5.61
CA GLY A 376 17.16 2.13 -5.92
C GLY A 376 15.66 2.05 -6.21
N ALA A 377 14.81 2.74 -5.44
CA ALA A 377 13.35 2.72 -5.65
C ALA A 377 12.97 3.42 -6.97
N VAL A 378 13.64 4.55 -7.27
CA VAL A 378 13.53 5.27 -8.55
C VAL A 378 14.00 4.38 -9.72
N ALA A 379 15.09 3.62 -9.54
CA ALA A 379 15.54 2.64 -10.52
C ALA A 379 14.49 1.54 -10.73
N GLY A 380 13.88 1.01 -9.66
CA GLY A 380 12.80 0.03 -9.74
C GLY A 380 11.61 0.52 -10.56
N ALA A 381 11.14 1.74 -10.28
CA ALA A 381 10.04 2.37 -11.04
C ALA A 381 10.38 2.45 -12.53
N ILE A 382 11.55 2.98 -12.87
CA ILE A 382 12.01 3.13 -14.26
C ILE A 382 12.13 1.77 -14.94
N ALA A 383 12.79 0.80 -14.30
CA ALA A 383 12.98 -0.53 -14.88
C ALA A 383 11.62 -1.18 -15.20
N GLN A 384 10.71 -1.19 -14.24
CA GLN A 384 9.39 -1.81 -14.41
C GLN A 384 8.56 -1.07 -15.47
N ALA A 385 8.58 0.27 -15.50
CA ALA A 385 7.85 1.05 -16.48
C ALA A 385 8.34 0.77 -17.91
N VAL A 386 9.66 0.77 -18.10
CA VAL A 386 10.29 0.48 -19.39
C VAL A 386 10.02 -0.97 -19.81
N ALA A 387 10.01 -1.92 -18.88
CA ALA A 387 9.70 -3.32 -19.17
C ALA A 387 8.25 -3.51 -19.62
N VAL A 388 7.29 -2.90 -18.93
CA VAL A 388 5.87 -2.92 -19.36
C VAL A 388 5.75 -2.29 -20.75
N ALA A 389 6.30 -1.10 -20.96
CA ALA A 389 6.26 -0.44 -22.26
C ALA A 389 6.89 -1.31 -23.37
N ARG A 390 8.06 -1.92 -23.13
CA ARG A 390 8.70 -2.81 -24.10
C ARG A 390 7.82 -4.01 -24.45
N LEU A 391 7.12 -4.60 -23.48
CA LEU A 391 6.22 -5.74 -23.69
C LEU A 391 4.96 -5.38 -24.47
N LEU A 392 4.42 -4.16 -24.29
CA LEU A 392 3.32 -3.65 -25.13
C LEU A 392 3.69 -3.67 -26.62
N HIS A 393 4.97 -3.44 -26.94
CA HIS A 393 5.53 -3.42 -28.30
C HIS A 393 6.15 -4.75 -28.73
N THR A 394 6.11 -5.79 -27.90
CA THR A 394 6.70 -7.10 -28.23
C THR A 394 5.62 -8.02 -28.81
N PRO A 395 5.74 -8.47 -30.08
CA PRO A 395 4.82 -9.43 -30.66
C PRO A 395 4.72 -10.73 -29.83
N ALA A 396 3.55 -11.37 -29.87
CA ALA A 396 3.36 -12.67 -29.23
C ALA A 396 4.36 -13.69 -29.80
N GLY A 397 4.95 -14.52 -28.93
CA GLY A 397 5.94 -15.54 -29.31
C GLY A 397 7.33 -15.04 -29.68
N SER A 398 7.60 -13.72 -29.71
CA SER A 398 8.91 -13.16 -30.11
C SER A 398 9.79 -12.71 -28.94
N LEU A 399 9.36 -12.93 -27.70
CA LEU A 399 10.10 -12.48 -26.51
C LEU A 399 11.45 -13.21 -26.36
N ASP A 400 12.54 -12.47 -26.51
CA ASP A 400 13.88 -12.94 -26.10
C ASP A 400 13.99 -12.91 -24.58
N VAL A 401 13.68 -14.03 -23.93
CA VAL A 401 13.68 -14.18 -22.47
C VAL A 401 15.02 -13.78 -21.83
N LEU A 402 16.16 -14.14 -22.45
CA LEU A 402 17.48 -13.87 -21.89
C LEU A 402 17.92 -12.43 -22.17
N GLY A 403 17.69 -11.95 -23.39
CA GLY A 403 18.04 -10.59 -23.79
C GLY A 403 17.15 -9.51 -23.17
N PHE A 404 15.90 -9.84 -22.83
CA PHE A 404 14.95 -8.89 -22.25
C PHE A 404 15.47 -8.31 -20.92
N ALA A 405 15.77 -9.18 -19.94
CA ALA A 405 16.25 -8.73 -18.64
C ALA A 405 17.60 -7.99 -18.74
N ARG A 406 18.51 -8.53 -19.57
CA ARG A 406 19.85 -7.95 -19.75
C ARG A 406 19.81 -6.60 -20.45
N GLY A 407 19.09 -6.50 -21.55
CA GLY A 407 18.96 -5.27 -22.34
C GLY A 407 18.33 -4.15 -21.54
N LEU A 408 17.22 -4.43 -20.85
CA LEU A 408 16.51 -3.42 -20.07
C LEU A 408 17.22 -3.01 -18.78
N SER A 409 18.12 -3.83 -18.25
CA SER A 409 18.95 -3.43 -17.10
C SER A 409 19.69 -2.11 -17.38
N HIS A 410 20.11 -1.86 -18.62
CA HIS A 410 20.84 -0.65 -18.98
C HIS A 410 20.04 0.64 -18.75
N ALA A 411 18.70 0.58 -18.75
CA ALA A 411 17.84 1.74 -18.45
C ALA A 411 18.07 2.33 -17.05
N VAL A 412 18.64 1.52 -16.14
CA VAL A 412 18.91 1.90 -14.74
C VAL A 412 20.39 1.88 -14.38
N SER A 413 21.27 1.73 -15.38
CA SER A 413 22.70 1.63 -15.13
C SER A 413 23.27 2.96 -14.60
N GLY A 414 24.04 2.89 -13.51
CA GLY A 414 24.69 4.06 -12.90
C GLY A 414 23.76 4.96 -12.07
N MET A 415 22.50 4.55 -11.83
CA MET A 415 21.58 5.28 -10.94
C MET A 415 21.88 5.03 -9.47
N GLU A 416 22.21 3.79 -9.12
CA GLU A 416 22.65 3.38 -7.79
C GLU A 416 24.18 3.43 -7.75
N ALA A 417 24.77 3.88 -6.64
CA ALA A 417 26.21 3.77 -6.51
C ALA A 417 26.58 2.29 -6.34
N ASP A 418 27.62 1.84 -7.03
CA ASP A 418 28.12 0.45 -6.99
C ASP A 418 28.48 -0.06 -5.58
N ARG A 419 28.45 0.81 -4.57
CA ARG A 419 28.80 0.54 -3.16
C ARG A 419 27.77 1.05 -2.14
N SER A 420 26.67 1.67 -2.56
CA SER A 420 25.75 2.37 -1.64
C SER A 420 24.68 1.45 -1.05
N SER A 421 25.11 0.60 -0.13
CA SER A 421 24.43 0.24 1.11
C SER A 421 25.18 -0.95 1.70
N ARG A 422 25.89 -0.73 2.81
CA ARG A 422 26.36 -1.84 3.64
C ARG A 422 25.11 -2.44 4.28
N GLY A 423 24.70 -3.63 3.82
CA GLY A 423 23.63 -4.36 4.48
C GLY A 423 24.03 -4.72 5.92
N ARG A 424 23.09 -5.31 6.67
CA ARG A 424 23.38 -5.90 7.99
C ARG A 424 24.49 -6.95 7.81
N GLY A 425 25.71 -6.65 8.25
CA GLY A 425 26.89 -7.51 8.05
C GLY A 425 27.96 -6.98 7.08
N GLY A 426 27.85 -5.74 6.59
CA GLY A 426 28.95 -5.05 5.89
C GLY A 426 29.21 -5.48 4.44
N ARG A 427 28.44 -6.44 3.90
CA ARG A 427 28.50 -6.82 2.49
C ARG A 427 27.77 -5.78 1.61
N PRO A 428 28.30 -5.47 0.41
CA PRO A 428 27.61 -4.60 -0.54
C PRO A 428 26.30 -5.26 -0.98
N VAL A 429 25.18 -4.55 -0.88
CA VAL A 429 23.93 -4.98 -1.51
C VAL A 429 24.09 -4.80 -3.03
N PRO A 430 23.78 -5.82 -3.85
CA PRO A 430 23.83 -5.68 -5.31
C PRO A 430 22.84 -4.61 -5.79
N THR A 431 23.26 -3.81 -6.78
CA THR A 431 22.38 -2.86 -7.47
C THR A 431 21.33 -3.61 -8.27
N LEU A 432 20.19 -2.96 -8.54
CA LEU A 432 19.15 -3.48 -9.40
C LEU A 432 19.68 -3.77 -10.80
N TRP A 433 20.54 -2.91 -11.34
CA TRP A 433 21.23 -3.14 -12.62
C TRP A 433 21.93 -4.50 -12.66
N ARG A 434 22.72 -4.83 -11.62
CA ARG A 434 23.44 -6.10 -11.53
C ARG A 434 22.49 -7.28 -11.32
N LYS A 435 21.47 -7.12 -10.48
CA LYS A 435 20.44 -8.15 -10.24
C LYS A 435 19.74 -8.53 -11.53
N LEU A 436 19.31 -7.56 -12.34
CA LEU A 436 18.61 -7.80 -13.60
C LEU A 436 19.55 -8.31 -14.70
N GLY A 437 20.69 -7.64 -14.91
CA GLY A 437 21.56 -7.91 -16.05
C GLY A 437 22.52 -9.10 -15.89
N THR A 438 22.72 -9.57 -14.65
CA THR A 438 23.66 -10.66 -14.36
C THR A 438 23.01 -11.80 -13.59
N GLU A 439 22.48 -11.55 -12.40
CA GLU A 439 21.99 -12.62 -11.51
C GLU A 439 20.73 -13.28 -12.07
N LEU A 440 19.73 -12.48 -12.45
CA LEU A 440 18.50 -12.96 -13.09
C LEU A 440 18.82 -13.67 -14.42
N THR A 441 19.63 -13.07 -15.29
CA THR A 441 20.03 -13.71 -16.56
C THR A 441 20.69 -15.07 -16.34
N ALA A 442 21.54 -15.22 -15.32
CA ALA A 442 22.19 -16.49 -15.00
C ALA A 442 21.20 -17.55 -14.44
N LEU A 443 20.15 -17.12 -13.73
CA LEU A 443 19.08 -18.00 -13.25
C LEU A 443 18.15 -18.45 -14.39
N LEU A 444 17.83 -17.55 -15.31
CA LEU A 444 17.05 -17.87 -16.51
C LEU A 444 17.81 -18.84 -17.43
N LEU A 445 19.11 -18.61 -17.64
CA LEU A 445 19.95 -19.47 -18.48
C LEU A 445 20.01 -20.92 -17.97
N ARG A 446 20.09 -21.12 -16.65
CA ARG A 446 20.11 -22.46 -16.04
C ARG A 446 18.71 -23.06 -15.84
N ARG A 447 17.65 -22.33 -16.22
CA ARG A 447 16.24 -22.68 -15.97
C ARG A 447 15.95 -23.03 -14.50
N ALA A 448 16.50 -22.24 -13.59
CA ALA A 448 16.33 -22.43 -12.15
C ALA A 448 14.85 -22.54 -11.75
N GLU A 449 14.54 -23.39 -10.78
CA GLU A 449 13.19 -23.50 -10.23
C GLU A 449 12.83 -22.24 -9.44
N MET A 450 11.54 -21.90 -9.36
CA MET A 450 11.13 -20.62 -8.77
C MET A 450 11.48 -20.49 -7.28
N GLU A 451 11.62 -21.60 -6.56
CA GLU A 451 12.11 -21.62 -5.18
C GLU A 451 13.60 -21.24 -5.12
N ASP A 452 14.44 -21.78 -6.02
CA ASP A 452 15.86 -21.40 -6.13
C ASP A 452 16.03 -19.93 -6.53
N VAL A 453 15.16 -19.45 -7.43
CA VAL A 453 15.10 -18.04 -7.82
C VAL A 453 14.77 -17.17 -6.61
N ARG A 454 13.77 -17.55 -5.80
CA ARG A 454 13.42 -16.86 -4.55
C ARG A 454 14.58 -16.84 -3.57
N GLU A 455 15.30 -17.95 -3.41
CA GLU A 455 16.44 -18.04 -2.50
C GLU A 455 17.64 -17.19 -2.98
N ALA A 456 17.89 -17.14 -4.28
CA ALA A 456 19.01 -16.39 -4.85
C ALA A 456 18.75 -14.88 -4.94
N LEU A 457 17.54 -14.49 -5.35
CA LEU A 457 17.18 -13.09 -5.59
C LEU A 457 16.55 -12.44 -4.35
N GLY A 458 15.84 -13.20 -3.53
CA GLY A 458 14.86 -12.69 -2.58
C GLY A 458 13.49 -12.50 -3.24
N ASN A 459 12.49 -12.14 -2.45
CA ASN A 459 11.16 -11.72 -2.92
C ASN A 459 10.50 -10.70 -1.97
N GLY A 460 11.33 -9.97 -1.21
CA GLY A 460 10.89 -9.00 -0.20
C GLY A 460 10.70 -7.59 -0.75
N ALA A 461 10.52 -6.64 0.17
CA ALA A 461 10.19 -5.24 -0.16
C ALA A 461 11.36 -4.50 -0.78
N LEU A 462 12.59 -4.98 -0.62
CA LEU A 462 13.76 -4.39 -1.26
C LEU A 462 13.62 -4.50 -2.79
N VAL A 463 13.87 -3.39 -3.47
CA VAL A 463 13.80 -3.30 -4.94
C VAL A 463 14.73 -4.29 -5.63
N SER A 464 15.89 -4.57 -5.04
CA SER A 464 16.88 -5.54 -5.51
C SER A 464 16.47 -7.00 -5.28
N GLU A 465 15.36 -7.23 -4.57
CA GLU A 465 14.74 -8.54 -4.38
C GLU A 465 13.47 -8.68 -5.22
N GLY A 466 12.47 -7.83 -4.99
CA GLY A 466 11.14 -8.01 -5.58
C GLY A 466 11.05 -7.75 -7.08
N VAL A 467 11.70 -6.71 -7.62
CA VAL A 467 11.69 -6.45 -9.08
C VAL A 467 12.31 -7.61 -9.88
N PRO A 468 13.54 -8.07 -9.60
CA PRO A 468 14.13 -9.17 -10.36
C PRO A 468 13.39 -10.50 -10.14
N PHE A 469 12.82 -10.74 -8.95
CA PHE A 469 11.96 -11.90 -8.71
C PHE A 469 10.66 -11.87 -9.54
N ALA A 470 9.97 -10.73 -9.57
CA ALA A 470 8.78 -10.55 -10.40
C ALA A 470 9.11 -10.77 -11.89
N TRP A 471 10.22 -10.23 -12.37
CA TRP A 471 10.65 -10.45 -13.76
C TRP A 471 10.93 -11.93 -14.02
N ALA A 472 11.55 -12.64 -13.08
CA ALA A 472 11.77 -14.08 -13.19
C ALA A 472 10.46 -14.87 -13.32
N CYS A 473 9.46 -14.55 -12.50
CA CYS A 473 8.14 -15.20 -12.56
C CYS A 473 7.48 -15.03 -13.93
N PHE A 474 7.48 -13.80 -14.47
CA PHE A 474 6.97 -13.53 -15.81
C PHE A 474 7.78 -14.27 -16.88
N LEU A 475 9.10 -14.12 -16.86
CA LEU A 475 10.00 -14.67 -17.88
C LEU A 475 10.04 -16.21 -17.88
N ARG A 476 9.61 -16.86 -16.79
CA ARG A 476 9.41 -18.32 -16.73
C ARG A 476 8.13 -18.77 -17.44
N TYR A 477 7.09 -17.91 -17.45
CA TYR A 477 5.77 -18.22 -17.99
C TYR A 477 5.23 -17.06 -18.85
N PRO A 478 5.96 -16.63 -19.90
CA PRO A 478 5.61 -15.39 -20.62
C PRO A 478 4.24 -15.47 -21.30
N ASP A 479 3.87 -16.64 -21.80
CA ASP A 479 2.62 -16.87 -22.53
C ASP A 479 1.45 -17.36 -21.64
N ASP A 480 1.66 -17.55 -20.33
CA ASP A 480 0.62 -17.99 -19.39
C ASP A 480 0.56 -17.02 -18.20
N TYR A 481 -0.34 -16.03 -18.34
CA TYR A 481 -0.59 -15.02 -17.31
C TYR A 481 -0.84 -15.64 -15.92
N ALA A 482 -1.66 -16.69 -15.88
CA ALA A 482 -2.05 -17.29 -14.62
C ALA A 482 -0.87 -18.01 -13.97
N ALA A 483 -0.09 -18.77 -14.74
CA ALA A 483 1.11 -19.43 -14.22
C ALA A 483 2.13 -18.40 -13.70
N ALA A 484 2.35 -17.30 -14.44
CA ALA A 484 3.26 -16.22 -14.03
C ALA A 484 2.84 -15.62 -12.69
N VAL A 485 1.60 -15.14 -12.58
CA VAL A 485 1.11 -14.49 -11.36
C VAL A 485 1.03 -15.46 -10.19
N LEU A 486 0.54 -16.69 -10.42
CA LEU A 486 0.45 -17.71 -9.37
C LEU A 486 1.82 -18.13 -8.85
N ALA A 487 2.86 -18.16 -9.69
CA ALA A 487 4.23 -18.42 -9.24
C ALA A 487 4.73 -17.36 -8.25
N ALA A 488 4.36 -16.09 -8.45
CA ALA A 488 4.76 -15.01 -7.56
C ALA A 488 3.97 -15.01 -6.24
N VAL A 489 2.63 -15.05 -6.31
CA VAL A 489 1.79 -14.91 -5.11
C VAL A 489 1.91 -16.13 -4.18
N ASN A 490 2.16 -17.33 -4.72
CA ASN A 490 2.30 -18.54 -3.91
C ASN A 490 3.60 -18.60 -3.10
N LEU A 491 4.60 -17.81 -3.47
CA LEU A 491 5.87 -17.71 -2.74
C LEU A 491 5.84 -16.67 -1.61
N GLY A 492 4.69 -16.02 -1.39
CA GLY A 492 4.46 -15.17 -0.23
C GLY A 492 5.37 -13.94 -0.17
N ASN A 493 5.74 -13.53 1.04
CA ASN A 493 6.52 -12.33 1.33
C ASN A 493 5.82 -11.07 0.77
N GLU A 494 6.41 -10.29 -0.12
CA GLU A 494 5.73 -9.14 -0.77
C GLU A 494 4.83 -9.57 -1.94
N ALA A 495 3.92 -10.50 -1.65
CA ALA A 495 3.11 -11.18 -2.66
C ALA A 495 2.23 -10.23 -3.48
N ASP A 496 1.72 -9.15 -2.89
CA ASP A 496 0.86 -8.20 -3.61
C ASP A 496 1.64 -7.30 -4.58
N ALA A 497 2.78 -6.77 -4.16
CA ALA A 497 3.67 -5.98 -5.01
C ALA A 497 4.27 -6.84 -6.12
N ASN A 498 4.76 -8.03 -5.77
CA ASN A 498 5.28 -8.99 -6.74
C ASN A 498 4.17 -9.41 -7.71
N GLY A 499 2.96 -9.70 -7.22
CA GLY A 499 1.80 -10.01 -8.04
C GLY A 499 1.45 -8.87 -9.01
N ALA A 500 1.42 -7.62 -8.54
CA ALA A 500 1.14 -6.45 -9.36
C ALA A 500 2.19 -6.24 -10.47
N MET A 501 3.48 -6.36 -10.12
CA MET A 501 4.58 -6.25 -11.09
C MET A 501 4.50 -7.35 -12.15
N VAL A 502 4.38 -8.62 -11.74
CA VAL A 502 4.23 -9.76 -12.67
C VAL A 502 2.99 -9.61 -13.54
N GLY A 503 1.88 -9.24 -12.93
CA GLY A 503 0.60 -9.06 -13.60
C GLY A 503 0.65 -7.98 -14.68
N SER A 504 1.34 -6.85 -14.41
CA SER A 504 1.52 -5.80 -15.42
C SER A 504 2.37 -6.24 -16.61
N LEU A 505 3.43 -7.02 -16.37
CA LEU A 505 4.30 -7.56 -17.43
C LEU A 505 3.57 -8.61 -18.25
N ALA A 506 3.04 -9.64 -17.58
CA ALA A 506 2.36 -10.75 -18.22
C ALA A 506 1.11 -10.25 -18.97
N GLY A 507 0.26 -9.45 -18.32
CA GLY A 507 -0.94 -8.91 -18.95
C GLY A 507 -0.61 -7.92 -20.08
N GLY A 508 0.46 -7.13 -19.95
CA GLY A 508 0.95 -6.28 -21.03
C GLY A 508 1.50 -7.06 -22.23
N TYR A 509 1.88 -8.33 -22.05
CA TYR A 509 2.39 -9.19 -23.11
C TYR A 509 1.35 -10.14 -23.70
N VAL A 510 0.45 -10.72 -22.91
CA VAL A 510 -0.60 -11.62 -23.43
C VAL A 510 -1.90 -10.88 -23.77
N GLY A 511 -2.03 -9.63 -23.31
CA GLY A 511 -3.25 -8.83 -23.47
C GLY A 511 -4.37 -9.23 -22.51
N ALA A 512 -5.47 -8.46 -22.52
CA ALA A 512 -6.62 -8.73 -21.65
C ALA A 512 -7.28 -10.08 -21.98
N GLY A 513 -7.32 -10.46 -23.26
CA GLY A 513 -7.81 -11.76 -23.69
C GLY A 513 -7.02 -12.97 -23.15
N GLY A 514 -5.76 -12.76 -22.74
CA GLY A 514 -4.93 -13.80 -22.11
C GLY A 514 -5.13 -13.96 -20.60
N ILE A 515 -5.92 -13.09 -19.96
CA ILE A 515 -6.22 -13.16 -18.52
C ILE A 515 -7.45 -14.06 -18.31
N PRO A 516 -7.38 -15.08 -17.43
CA PRO A 516 -8.53 -15.92 -17.13
C PRO A 516 -9.74 -15.12 -16.63
N GLU A 517 -10.91 -15.37 -17.20
CA GLU A 517 -12.16 -14.69 -16.82
C GLU A 517 -12.52 -14.91 -15.35
N ALA A 518 -12.15 -16.06 -14.76
CA ALA A 518 -12.30 -16.32 -13.33
C ALA A 518 -11.54 -15.31 -12.44
N PHE A 519 -10.46 -14.72 -12.95
CA PHE A 519 -9.75 -13.64 -12.27
C PHE A 519 -10.41 -12.27 -12.47
N LEU A 520 -10.96 -12.02 -13.66
CA LEU A 520 -11.58 -10.75 -14.01
C LEU A 520 -12.96 -10.56 -13.37
N GLY A 521 -13.78 -11.61 -13.33
CA GLY A 521 -15.14 -11.56 -12.77
C GLY A 521 -15.19 -11.20 -11.28
N GLY A 522 -14.08 -11.32 -10.56
CA GLY A 522 -13.95 -10.94 -9.14
C GLY A 522 -13.47 -9.52 -8.90
N LEU A 523 -13.14 -8.72 -9.93
CA LEU A 523 -12.62 -7.37 -9.77
C LEU A 523 -13.74 -6.31 -9.82
N PRO A 524 -14.02 -5.59 -8.71
CA PRO A 524 -15.04 -4.53 -8.71
C PRO A 524 -14.74 -3.37 -9.67
N TRP A 525 -13.46 -3.15 -9.99
CA TRP A 525 -13.00 -2.05 -10.84
C TRP A 525 -12.70 -2.46 -12.27
N ARG A 526 -13.15 -3.63 -12.74
CA ARG A 526 -12.82 -4.09 -14.10
C ARG A 526 -13.14 -3.03 -15.16
N GLU A 527 -14.37 -2.52 -15.17
CA GLU A 527 -14.81 -1.52 -16.15
C GLU A 527 -13.99 -0.23 -16.03
N GLU A 528 -13.70 0.21 -14.81
CA GLU A 528 -12.92 1.43 -14.55
C GLU A 528 -11.46 1.27 -15.00
N LEU A 529 -10.85 0.10 -14.78
CA LEU A 529 -9.50 -0.25 -15.22
C LEU A 529 -9.42 -0.31 -16.75
N GLU A 530 -10.42 -0.92 -17.40
CA GLU A 530 -10.51 -0.97 -18.87
C GLU A 530 -10.67 0.43 -19.47
N ALA A 531 -11.55 1.25 -18.91
CA ALA A 531 -11.73 2.64 -19.33
C ALA A 531 -10.47 3.47 -19.08
N SER A 532 -9.79 3.24 -17.97
CA SER A 532 -8.52 3.91 -17.66
C SER A 532 -7.42 3.55 -18.66
N ALA A 533 -7.30 2.26 -19.00
CA ALA A 533 -6.33 1.80 -19.99
C ALA A 533 -6.59 2.44 -21.36
N ASP A 534 -7.86 2.43 -21.80
CA ASP A 534 -8.27 3.05 -23.07
C ASP A 534 -7.97 4.56 -23.08
N GLY A 535 -8.23 5.26 -21.98
CA GLY A 535 -7.95 6.69 -21.83
C GLY A 535 -6.46 7.01 -21.90
N LEU A 536 -5.62 6.26 -21.18
CA LEU A 536 -4.17 6.44 -21.18
C LEU A 536 -3.56 6.15 -22.56
N LEU A 537 -4.00 5.07 -23.24
CA LEU A 537 -3.57 4.76 -24.60
C LEU A 537 -3.97 5.85 -25.61
N ALA A 538 -5.17 6.42 -25.46
CA ALA A 538 -5.62 7.50 -26.32
C ALA A 538 -4.75 8.75 -26.18
N PHE A 539 -4.21 9.04 -24.98
CA PHE A 539 -3.22 10.10 -24.79
C PHE A 539 -1.87 9.73 -25.38
N ALA A 540 -1.38 8.52 -25.13
CA ALA A 540 -0.11 8.06 -25.68
C ALA A 540 -0.03 8.25 -27.20
N ARG A 541 -1.08 7.85 -27.93
CA ARG A 541 -1.15 8.00 -29.40
C ARG A 541 -1.18 9.43 -29.91
N ARG A 542 -1.56 10.41 -29.08
CA ARG A 542 -1.57 11.84 -29.46
C ARG A 542 -0.18 12.46 -29.31
N ASP A 543 0.58 11.99 -28.34
CA ASP A 543 1.89 12.52 -27.96
C ASP A 543 3.07 11.77 -28.60
N SER A 544 2.78 10.77 -29.45
CA SER A 544 3.76 9.88 -30.12
C SER A 544 4.18 10.35 -31.49
#